data_AF-A0A8H4X3E1-F1
#
_entry.id   AF-A0A8H4X3E1-F1
#
_cell.length_a   1.000
_cell.length_b   1.000
_cell.length_c   1.000
_cell.angle_alpha   90.00
_cell.angle_beta   90.00
_cell.angle_gamma   90.00
#
_symmetry.space_group_name_H-M   'P 1'
#
loop_
_entity.id
_entity.type
_entity.pdbx_description
1 polymer ?
#
loop_
_entity_poly.entity_id
_entity_poly.type
_entity_poly.pdbx_seq_one_letter_code
_entity_poly.pdbx_strand_id
1 'polypeptide(L)'
;MDQHSTLMFQQLPFDIHFEVAKHLDYLELLRFASTNRHFHKILNNPKVIVGTSRTENFVINRDYHLRKIGHELFACTNCLQLLPKRKFVRASKFYDIRGSTRFCLDCAAALKLQPHLQSVANADWKLKYYFCHNCGQCRTKSERCHGKKLDDDSGEDEVSEALSLCTKPRRQREGFETLPTHILAKISSLLGFSDVLHLKQVSRALNDIVKPNQWTPLQTRYRFVRDKWTKDVQDLDRDKIQKFPCYMCCQIRPKEKFPPKQLTMAENQSETAWKTRCKSCVWLMGRSSKSVTRIEHRRREMCETCGCIKYARKTCGGCLELYIQGAINHKTLYQGEEEAKRDYKENLYLIGDVFDQKDEPEDG
;
A
#
# COMPACT_ATOMS: atom_id res chain seq x y z
N MET A 1 -1.02 -41.34 25.75
CA MET A 1 -0.45 -40.34 24.82
C MET A 1 -1.17 -39.03 25.08
N ASP A 2 -0.65 -38.25 26.03
CA ASP A 2 -1.25 -36.98 26.44
C ASP A 2 -0.98 -35.90 25.39
N GLN A 3 -2.06 -35.36 24.85
CA GLN A 3 -2.05 -34.17 24.02
C GLN A 3 -1.78 -32.96 24.93
N HIS A 4 -0.53 -32.52 25.00
CA HIS A 4 -0.15 -31.30 25.71
C HIS A 4 -0.86 -30.06 25.14
N SER A 5 -1.96 -29.68 25.80
CA SER A 5 -2.24 -28.35 26.37
C SER A 5 -1.62 -27.15 25.62
N THR A 6 -2.21 -26.75 24.48
CA THR A 6 -1.87 -25.49 23.82
C THR A 6 -3.01 -24.44 23.83
N LEU A 7 -4.03 -24.60 24.69
CA LEU A 7 -5.21 -23.70 24.70
C LEU A 7 -5.66 -23.16 26.07
N MET A 8 -4.83 -23.19 27.12
CA MET A 8 -5.22 -22.72 28.47
C MET A 8 -5.66 -21.25 28.49
N PHE A 9 -4.99 -20.38 27.73
CA PHE A 9 -5.24 -18.94 27.82
C PHE A 9 -6.45 -18.49 26.97
N GLN A 10 -6.77 -19.18 25.87
CA GLN A 10 -7.95 -18.86 25.04
C GLN A 10 -9.27 -19.28 25.71
N GLN A 11 -9.21 -20.19 26.67
CA GLN A 11 -10.37 -20.72 27.40
C GLN A 11 -10.75 -19.87 28.62
N LEU A 12 -9.95 -18.85 28.96
CA LEU A 12 -10.28 -17.96 30.08
C LEU A 12 -11.56 -17.17 29.79
N PRO A 13 -12.35 -16.82 30.82
CA PRO A 13 -13.51 -15.95 30.67
C PRO A 13 -13.13 -14.58 30.10
N PHE A 14 -14.08 -13.94 29.41
CA PHE A 14 -13.93 -12.60 28.83
C PHE A 14 -13.41 -11.59 29.86
N ASP A 15 -13.88 -11.66 31.11
CA ASP A 15 -13.48 -10.71 32.16
C ASP A 15 -11.98 -10.77 32.46
N ILE A 16 -11.38 -11.96 32.40
CA ILE A 16 -9.93 -12.12 32.59
C ILE A 16 -9.18 -11.54 31.38
N HIS A 17 -9.66 -11.81 30.15
CA HIS A 17 -9.05 -11.20 28.95
C HIS A 17 -9.16 -9.67 28.98
N PHE A 18 -10.28 -9.14 29.45
CA PHE A 18 -10.51 -7.71 29.58
C PHE A 18 -9.61 -7.09 30.66
N GLU A 19 -9.45 -7.74 31.81
CA GLU A 19 -8.57 -7.25 32.87
C GLU A 19 -7.11 -7.24 32.43
N VAL A 20 -6.63 -8.33 31.81
CA VAL A 20 -5.29 -8.38 31.20
C VAL A 20 -5.16 -7.26 30.16
N ALA A 21 -6.18 -7.05 29.34
CA ALA A 21 -6.17 -6.05 28.29
C ALA A 21 -6.04 -4.61 28.81
N LYS A 22 -6.53 -4.29 30.02
CA LYS A 22 -6.35 -2.95 30.63
C LYS A 22 -4.90 -2.63 30.96
N HIS A 23 -4.07 -3.64 31.21
CA HIS A 23 -2.65 -3.48 31.52
C HIS A 23 -1.76 -3.39 30.29
N LEU A 24 -2.28 -3.73 29.11
CA LEU A 24 -1.55 -3.67 27.85
C LEU A 24 -1.63 -2.28 27.23
N ASP A 25 -0.57 -1.88 26.54
CA ASP A 25 -0.63 -0.69 25.69
C ASP A 25 -1.46 -0.93 24.42
N TYR A 26 -1.77 0.13 23.68
CA TYR A 26 -2.60 0.02 22.48
C TYR A 26 -1.93 -0.85 21.39
N LEU A 27 -0.60 -0.88 21.29
CA LEU A 27 0.11 -1.69 20.32
C LEU A 27 0.07 -3.18 20.69
N GLU A 28 0.28 -3.48 21.96
CA GLU A 28 0.22 -4.83 22.53
C GLU A 28 -1.18 -5.40 22.38
N LEU A 29 -2.23 -4.60 22.61
CA LEU A 29 -3.59 -5.03 22.35
C LEU A 29 -3.87 -5.33 20.88
N LEU A 30 -3.36 -4.52 19.96
CA LEU A 30 -3.48 -4.82 18.54
C LEU A 30 -2.77 -6.13 18.18
N ARG A 31 -1.58 -6.37 18.74
CA ARG A 31 -0.84 -7.62 18.54
C ARG A 31 -1.61 -8.80 19.11
N PHE A 32 -2.12 -8.67 20.33
CA PHE A 32 -2.86 -9.69 21.03
C PHE A 32 -4.17 -10.04 20.31
N ALA A 33 -4.93 -9.03 19.87
CA ALA A 33 -6.11 -9.21 19.02
C ALA A 33 -5.79 -9.87 17.66
N SER A 34 -4.56 -9.73 17.16
CA SER A 34 -4.14 -10.33 15.89
C SER A 34 -3.68 -11.79 16.00
N THR A 35 -3.50 -12.32 17.21
CA THR A 35 -2.99 -13.69 17.41
C THR A 35 -3.97 -14.76 16.98
N ASN A 36 -5.28 -14.56 17.19
CA ASN A 36 -6.32 -15.48 16.74
C ASN A 36 -7.69 -14.79 16.56
N ARG A 37 -8.64 -15.52 15.95
CA ARG A 37 -10.00 -15.04 15.69
C ARG A 37 -10.81 -14.77 16.98
N HIS A 38 -10.53 -15.49 18.06
CA HIS A 38 -11.24 -15.35 19.34
C HIS A 38 -10.94 -13.99 19.99
N PHE A 39 -9.66 -13.67 20.19
CA PHE A 39 -9.21 -12.38 20.68
C PHE A 39 -9.56 -11.23 19.75
N HIS A 40 -9.53 -11.46 18.43
CA HIS A 40 -10.01 -10.45 17.49
C HIS A 40 -11.48 -10.07 17.73
N LYS A 41 -12.35 -11.05 18.03
CA LYS A 41 -13.76 -10.79 18.34
C LYS A 41 -13.95 -10.14 19.70
N ILE A 42 -13.24 -10.60 20.72
CA ILE A 42 -13.33 -10.11 22.10
C ILE A 42 -12.78 -8.68 22.23
N LEU A 43 -11.66 -8.41 21.58
CA LEU A 43 -10.94 -7.14 21.64
C LEU A 43 -11.16 -6.29 20.39
N ASN A 44 -12.30 -6.50 19.70
CA ASN A 44 -12.60 -5.90 18.40
C ASN A 44 -12.59 -4.35 18.41
N ASN A 45 -12.65 -3.75 19.60
CA ASN A 45 -12.50 -2.31 19.78
C ASN A 45 -11.49 -1.95 20.89
N PRO A 46 -10.17 -2.04 20.60
CA PRO A 46 -9.13 -1.71 21.58
C PRO A 46 -9.24 -0.27 22.11
N LYS A 47 -9.94 0.62 21.38
CA LYS A 47 -10.16 2.01 21.82
C LYS A 47 -11.04 2.12 23.06
N VAL A 48 -12.04 1.24 23.16
CA VAL A 48 -12.94 1.20 24.33
C VAL A 48 -12.18 0.71 25.55
N ILE A 49 -11.20 -0.16 25.36
CA ILE A 49 -10.42 -0.78 26.43
C ILE A 49 -9.33 0.16 26.97
N VAL A 50 -8.54 0.80 26.10
CA VAL A 50 -7.39 1.64 26.49
C VAL A 50 -7.79 3.11 26.71
N GLY A 51 -8.99 3.49 26.26
CA GLY A 51 -9.49 4.86 26.28
C GLY A 51 -9.01 5.70 25.09
N THR A 52 -9.76 6.78 24.84
CA THR A 52 -9.59 7.65 23.67
C THR A 52 -8.24 8.34 23.63
N SER A 53 -7.79 8.92 24.75
CA SER A 53 -6.53 9.69 24.79
C SER A 53 -5.28 8.86 24.46
N ARG A 54 -5.17 7.64 25.00
CA ARG A 54 -4.05 6.73 24.71
C ARG A 54 -4.09 6.25 23.26
N THR A 55 -5.29 5.96 22.74
CA THR A 55 -5.49 5.61 21.33
C THR A 55 -5.06 6.74 20.40
N GLU A 56 -5.48 7.97 20.69
CA GLU A 56 -5.12 9.17 19.93
C GLU A 56 -3.62 9.39 19.89
N ASN A 57 -2.95 9.32 21.04
CA ASN A 57 -1.50 9.45 21.13
C ASN A 57 -0.77 8.41 20.28
N PHE A 58 -1.18 7.13 20.36
CA PHE A 58 -0.62 6.08 19.52
C PHE A 58 -0.81 6.40 18.02
N VAL A 59 -2.03 6.77 17.61
CA VAL A 59 -2.36 7.01 16.21
C VAL A 59 -1.65 8.26 15.65
N ILE A 60 -1.52 9.33 16.45
CA ILE A 60 -0.75 10.53 16.10
C ILE A 60 0.73 10.20 15.91
N ASN A 61 1.32 9.43 16.84
CA ASN A 61 2.71 9.00 16.73
C ASN A 61 2.93 8.08 15.53
N ARG A 62 1.97 7.19 15.25
CA ARG A 62 2.01 6.30 14.09
C ARG A 62 1.89 7.06 12.78
N ASP A 63 1.00 8.06 12.67
CA ASP A 63 0.90 8.96 11.54
C ASP A 63 2.24 9.66 11.25
N TYR A 64 2.84 10.26 12.28
CA TYR A 64 4.13 10.93 12.16
C TYR A 64 5.21 9.97 11.66
N HIS A 65 5.32 8.79 12.27
CA HIS A 65 6.30 7.80 11.88
C HIS A 65 6.12 7.35 10.43
N LEU A 66 4.89 7.00 10.02
CA LEU A 66 4.57 6.58 8.66
C LEU A 66 4.97 7.64 7.64
N ARG A 67 4.67 8.91 7.92
CA ARG A 67 5.10 10.03 7.05
C ARG A 67 6.62 10.13 6.95
N LYS A 68 7.34 9.97 8.06
CA LYS A 68 8.82 10.01 8.10
C LYS A 68 9.43 8.93 7.22
N ILE A 69 8.86 7.72 7.19
CA ILE A 69 9.32 6.62 6.34
C ILE A 69 8.68 6.60 4.93
N GLY A 70 7.91 7.64 4.57
CA GLY A 70 7.38 7.82 3.22
C GLY A 70 6.11 7.01 2.92
N HIS A 71 5.42 6.47 3.93
CA HIS A 71 4.07 5.95 3.74
C HIS A 71 3.06 7.11 3.64
N GLU A 72 2.17 7.04 2.66
CA GLU A 72 1.12 8.02 2.42
C GLU A 72 -0.20 7.64 3.10
N LEU A 73 -0.12 7.21 4.37
CA LEU A 73 -1.27 6.96 5.23
C LEU A 73 -1.34 8.04 6.31
N PHE A 74 -2.55 8.53 6.55
CA PHE A 74 -2.81 9.66 7.45
C PHE A 74 -3.92 9.30 8.43
N ALA A 75 -3.79 9.74 9.67
CA ALA A 75 -4.81 9.51 10.70
C ALA A 75 -5.98 10.49 10.60
N CYS A 76 -7.20 9.94 10.67
CA CYS A 76 -8.42 10.70 10.95
C CYS A 76 -8.52 11.04 12.43
N THR A 77 -8.77 12.30 12.76
CA THR A 77 -8.91 12.76 14.15
C THR A 77 -10.15 12.16 14.83
N ASN A 78 -11.22 11.87 14.08
CA ASN A 78 -12.43 11.30 14.66
C ASN A 78 -12.39 9.77 14.76
N CYS A 79 -12.30 9.07 13.62
CA CYS A 79 -12.33 7.61 13.62
C CYS A 79 -10.97 6.96 13.88
N LEU A 80 -9.89 7.73 14.05
CA LEU A 80 -8.53 7.25 14.36
C LEU A 80 -7.99 6.19 13.38
N GLN A 81 -8.60 6.06 12.19
CA GLN A 81 -8.13 5.16 11.14
C GLN A 81 -7.04 5.83 10.32
N LEU A 82 -6.05 5.04 9.92
CA LEU A 82 -4.98 5.43 8.99
C LEU A 82 -5.43 5.16 7.56
N LEU A 83 -5.71 6.23 6.81
CA LEU A 83 -6.26 6.15 5.47
C LEU A 83 -5.38 6.89 4.44
N PRO A 84 -5.46 6.55 3.14
CA PRO A 84 -4.79 7.31 2.10
C PRO A 84 -5.29 8.76 2.03
N LYS A 85 -4.43 9.70 1.64
CA LYS A 85 -4.75 11.14 1.59
C LYS A 85 -6.05 11.49 0.86
N ARG A 86 -6.31 10.85 -0.28
CA ARG A 86 -7.57 11.02 -1.06
C ARG A 86 -8.87 10.78 -0.29
N LYS A 87 -8.81 10.11 0.87
CA LYS A 87 -9.95 9.81 1.76
C LYS A 87 -10.25 10.92 2.76
N PHE A 88 -9.57 12.05 2.66
CA PHE A 88 -9.76 13.17 3.57
C PHE A 88 -10.34 14.38 2.86
N VAL A 89 -11.09 15.16 3.64
CA VAL A 89 -11.38 16.56 3.30
C VAL A 89 -10.06 17.34 3.36
N ARG A 90 -9.96 18.40 2.55
CA ARG A 90 -8.81 19.29 2.59
C ARG A 90 -8.70 19.97 3.97
N ALA A 91 -7.48 20.02 4.50
CA ALA A 91 -7.12 20.80 5.68
C ALA A 91 -5.98 21.76 5.33
N SER A 92 -5.93 22.93 5.98
CA SER A 92 -4.91 23.97 5.75
C SER A 92 -3.50 23.45 6.04
N LYS A 93 -3.32 22.71 7.15
CA LYS A 93 -2.06 22.07 7.54
C LYS A 93 -2.18 20.54 7.52
N PHE A 94 -2.55 19.96 6.38
CA PHE A 94 -2.84 18.52 6.27
C PHE A 94 -1.74 17.58 6.80
N TYR A 95 -0.46 17.97 6.68
CA TYR A 95 0.65 17.14 7.15
C TYR A 95 0.96 17.31 8.64
N ASP A 96 0.31 18.25 9.32
CA ASP A 96 0.50 18.49 10.75
C ASP A 96 -0.81 18.23 11.49
N ILE A 97 -0.96 17.00 11.98
CA ILE A 97 -2.16 16.60 12.74
C ILE A 97 -2.24 17.31 14.10
N ARG A 98 -1.11 17.78 14.65
CA ARG A 98 -1.09 18.55 15.91
C ARG A 98 -1.55 19.98 15.67
N GLY A 99 -1.27 20.53 14.49
CA GLY A 99 -1.68 21.88 14.09
C GLY A 99 -3.03 21.97 13.38
N SER A 100 -3.66 20.87 12.96
CA SER A 100 -4.97 20.89 12.29
C SER A 100 -5.69 19.55 12.36
N THR A 101 -6.96 19.57 12.79
CA THR A 101 -7.85 18.39 12.78
C THR A 101 -8.08 17.90 11.35
N ARG A 102 -8.04 16.60 11.13
CA ARG A 102 -8.24 15.98 9.82
C ARG A 102 -9.37 14.98 9.88
N PHE A 103 -10.42 15.23 9.10
CA PHE A 103 -11.55 14.32 9.02
C PHE A 103 -11.50 13.53 7.70
N CYS A 104 -11.65 12.21 7.80
CA CYS A 104 -11.93 11.42 6.61
C CYS A 104 -13.29 11.83 6.04
N LEU A 105 -13.50 11.57 4.75
CA LEU A 105 -14.73 11.96 4.05
C LEU A 105 -15.99 11.41 4.74
N ASP A 106 -15.92 10.18 5.26
CA ASP A 106 -17.06 9.54 5.93
C ASP A 106 -17.36 10.21 7.29
N CYS A 107 -16.34 10.50 8.10
CA CYS A 107 -16.54 11.24 9.36
C CYS A 107 -16.99 12.68 9.12
N ALA A 108 -16.43 13.36 8.11
CA ALA A 108 -16.85 14.71 7.77
C ALA A 108 -18.30 14.77 7.31
N ALA A 109 -18.80 13.72 6.66
CA ALA A 109 -20.20 13.61 6.28
C ALA A 109 -21.11 13.32 7.46
N ALA A 110 -20.75 12.36 8.31
CA ALA A 110 -21.50 12.03 9.52
C ALA A 110 -21.60 13.22 10.48
N LEU A 111 -20.51 13.98 10.63
CA LEU A 111 -20.45 15.18 11.48
C LEU A 111 -20.93 16.46 10.77
N LYS A 112 -21.44 16.38 9.53
CA LYS A 112 -21.95 17.51 8.74
C LYS A 112 -20.97 18.71 8.63
N LEU A 113 -19.66 18.43 8.62
CA LEU A 113 -18.60 19.46 8.66
C LEU A 113 -18.41 20.25 7.35
N GLN A 114 -19.15 19.89 6.31
CA GLN A 114 -19.03 20.48 4.96
C GLN A 114 -20.41 20.91 4.46
N PRO A 115 -20.50 21.92 3.58
CA PRO A 115 -21.80 22.43 3.14
C PRO A 115 -22.65 21.38 2.42
N HIS A 116 -23.97 21.46 2.62
CA HIS A 116 -24.94 20.54 2.04
C HIS A 116 -24.94 20.61 0.50
N LEU A 117 -24.71 19.47 -0.16
CA LEU A 117 -24.73 19.27 -1.62
C LEU A 117 -23.89 20.27 -2.43
N GLN A 118 -22.89 20.89 -1.82
CA GLN A 118 -21.88 21.67 -2.52
C GLN A 118 -20.66 20.81 -2.84
N SER A 119 -19.96 21.17 -3.92
CA SER A 119 -18.79 20.42 -4.34
C SER A 119 -17.59 20.76 -3.46
N VAL A 120 -17.03 19.76 -2.81
CA VAL A 120 -15.83 19.89 -1.97
C VAL A 120 -14.73 19.00 -2.51
N ALA A 121 -13.56 19.58 -2.74
CA ALA A 121 -12.40 18.82 -3.18
C ALA A 121 -11.84 17.96 -2.04
N ASN A 122 -11.42 16.73 -2.36
CA ASN A 122 -10.63 15.94 -1.43
C ASN A 122 -9.22 16.53 -1.25
N ALA A 123 -8.48 16.04 -0.26
CA ALA A 123 -7.13 16.55 0.07
C ALA A 123 -6.10 16.40 -1.08
N ASP A 124 -6.39 15.57 -2.09
CA ASP A 124 -5.56 15.38 -3.28
C ASP A 124 -5.97 16.23 -4.49
N TRP A 125 -7.04 17.02 -4.38
CA TRP A 125 -7.57 17.89 -5.44
C TRP A 125 -8.06 17.18 -6.71
N LYS A 126 -8.13 15.86 -6.70
CA LYS A 126 -8.47 15.06 -7.88
C LYS A 126 -9.95 14.79 -8.01
N LEU A 127 -10.65 14.68 -6.88
CA LEU A 127 -12.06 14.30 -6.84
C LEU A 127 -12.84 15.31 -6.01
N LYS A 128 -14.04 15.61 -6.48
CA LYS A 128 -15.03 16.42 -5.77
C LYS A 128 -16.11 15.52 -5.19
N TYR A 129 -16.48 15.80 -3.95
CA TYR A 129 -17.52 15.10 -3.20
C TYR A 129 -18.63 16.07 -2.82
N TYR A 130 -19.83 15.53 -2.64
CA TYR A 130 -21.05 16.22 -2.27
C TYR A 130 -21.56 15.59 -0.98
N PHE A 131 -21.76 16.41 0.05
CA PHE A 131 -22.10 15.98 1.40
C PHE A 131 -23.58 16.18 1.63
N CYS A 132 -24.31 15.13 1.98
CA CYS A 132 -25.73 15.23 2.30
C CYS A 132 -25.92 15.24 3.81
N HIS A 133 -26.51 16.32 4.34
CA HIS A 133 -26.79 16.45 5.77
C HIS A 133 -27.96 15.58 6.24
N ASN A 134 -28.84 15.18 5.33
CA ASN A 134 -30.02 14.39 5.66
C ASN A 134 -29.63 12.93 5.91
N CYS A 135 -28.83 12.33 5.01
CA CYS A 135 -28.38 10.93 5.16
C CYS A 135 -26.97 10.77 5.75
N GLY A 136 -26.23 11.87 5.98
CA GLY A 136 -24.89 11.84 6.56
C GLY A 136 -23.82 11.21 5.65
N GLN A 137 -24.08 11.07 4.35
CA GLN A 137 -23.15 10.43 3.40
C GLN A 137 -22.47 11.44 2.47
N CYS A 138 -21.27 11.09 2.00
CA CYS A 138 -20.56 11.83 0.95
C CYS A 138 -20.44 11.00 -0.34
N ARG A 139 -20.76 11.63 -1.47
CA ARG A 139 -20.84 10.96 -2.77
C ARG A 139 -20.21 11.79 -3.87
N THR A 140 -19.90 11.16 -5.00
CA THR A 140 -19.40 11.87 -6.18
C THR A 140 -20.56 12.60 -6.88
N LYS A 141 -20.25 13.42 -7.90
CA LYS A 141 -21.27 14.17 -8.65
C LYS A 141 -22.36 13.27 -9.24
N SER A 142 -22.00 12.08 -9.74
CA SER A 142 -22.92 11.13 -10.37
C SER A 142 -23.81 10.39 -9.39
N GLU A 143 -23.45 10.36 -8.10
CA GLU A 143 -24.11 9.58 -7.06
C GLU A 143 -24.77 10.47 -5.98
N ARG A 144 -24.64 11.80 -6.08
CA ARG A 144 -25.09 12.74 -5.05
C ARG A 144 -26.59 12.60 -4.77
N CYS A 145 -26.96 12.98 -3.55
CA CYS A 145 -28.38 13.15 -3.20
C CYS A 145 -28.90 14.45 -3.84
N HIS A 146 -30.23 14.56 -3.91
CA HIS A 146 -30.91 15.70 -4.52
C HIS A 146 -31.92 16.39 -3.59
N GLY A 147 -32.14 15.84 -2.39
CA GLY A 147 -33.04 16.42 -1.40
C GLY A 147 -32.54 17.78 -0.90
N LYS A 148 -33.48 18.67 -0.58
CA LYS A 148 -33.20 19.93 0.11
C LYS A 148 -32.66 19.66 1.52
N LYS A 149 -31.92 20.61 2.08
CA LYS A 149 -31.48 20.53 3.48
C LYS A 149 -32.71 20.61 4.37
N LEU A 150 -32.82 19.65 5.30
CA LEU A 150 -33.83 19.70 6.36
C LEU A 150 -33.32 20.58 7.49
N ASP A 151 -34.21 21.41 8.00
CA ASP A 151 -34.01 22.25 9.17
C ASP A 151 -34.96 21.79 10.28
N ASP A 152 -34.78 22.29 11.52
CA ASP A 152 -35.52 21.78 12.68
C ASP A 152 -37.04 22.05 12.58
N ASP A 153 -37.45 23.01 11.75
CA ASP A 153 -38.84 23.39 11.48
C ASP A 153 -39.46 22.67 10.26
N SER A 154 -38.73 21.76 9.60
CA SER A 154 -39.25 21.05 8.42
C SER A 154 -40.42 20.15 8.78
N GLY A 155 -41.55 20.30 8.07
CA GLY A 155 -42.74 19.46 8.25
C GLY A 155 -42.50 18.01 7.83
N GLU A 156 -43.34 17.08 8.33
CA GLU A 156 -43.19 15.64 8.07
C GLU A 156 -43.17 15.29 6.56
N ASP A 157 -43.98 15.98 5.76
CA ASP A 157 -44.01 15.80 4.30
C ASP A 157 -42.70 16.25 3.63
N GLU A 158 -42.14 17.38 4.07
CA GLU A 158 -40.85 17.88 3.57
C GLU A 158 -39.70 16.95 3.96
N VAL A 159 -39.74 16.41 5.18
CA VAL A 159 -38.80 15.42 5.68
C VAL A 159 -38.87 14.15 4.83
N SER A 160 -40.08 13.63 4.59
CA SER A 160 -40.30 12.44 3.78
C SER A 160 -39.82 12.63 2.34
N GLU A 161 -40.16 13.76 1.70
CA GLU A 161 -39.70 14.10 0.35
C GLU A 161 -38.17 14.20 0.29
N ALA A 162 -37.55 14.97 1.19
CA ALA A 162 -36.10 15.17 1.18
C ALA A 162 -35.31 13.89 1.47
N LEU A 163 -35.85 12.99 2.31
CA LEU A 163 -35.28 11.67 2.56
C LEU A 163 -35.50 10.71 1.39
N SER A 164 -36.63 10.79 0.66
CA SER A 164 -36.84 10.00 -0.55
C SER A 164 -35.82 10.35 -1.66
N LEU A 165 -35.42 11.62 -1.72
CA LEU A 165 -34.39 12.15 -2.62
C LEU A 165 -32.96 11.96 -2.10
N CYS A 166 -32.81 11.38 -0.90
CA CYS A 166 -31.54 10.80 -0.49
C CYS A 166 -31.37 9.47 -1.22
N THR A 167 -30.57 9.51 -2.28
CA THR A 167 -30.27 8.36 -3.12
C THR A 167 -29.89 7.18 -2.22
N LYS A 168 -30.65 6.06 -2.22
CA LYS A 168 -30.16 4.80 -1.63
C LYS A 168 -28.84 4.40 -2.35
N PRO A 169 -27.94 3.59 -1.76
CA PRO A 169 -26.79 3.11 -2.52
C PRO A 169 -27.30 2.49 -3.82
N ARG A 170 -26.95 3.07 -4.98
CA ARG A 170 -27.51 2.66 -6.29
C ARG A 170 -27.28 1.18 -6.60
N ARG A 171 -26.34 0.55 -5.90
CA ARG A 171 -25.89 -0.81 -6.10
C ARG A 171 -25.46 -1.41 -4.76
N GLN A 172 -25.96 -2.59 -4.44
CA GLN A 172 -25.35 -3.43 -3.40
C GLN A 172 -24.00 -3.92 -3.92
N ARG A 173 -23.02 -4.09 -3.03
CA ARG A 173 -21.73 -4.65 -3.45
C ARG A 173 -21.96 -6.06 -3.95
N GLU A 174 -21.48 -6.34 -5.15
CA GLU A 174 -21.71 -7.62 -5.82
C GLU A 174 -20.40 -8.19 -6.38
N GLY A 175 -20.34 -9.52 -6.46
CA GLY A 175 -19.22 -10.26 -7.04
C GLY A 175 -17.89 -9.95 -6.35
N PHE A 176 -16.90 -9.50 -7.12
CA PHE A 176 -15.54 -9.20 -6.61
C PHE A 176 -15.52 -8.17 -5.48
N GLU A 177 -16.53 -7.30 -5.36
CA GLU A 177 -16.57 -6.25 -4.34
C GLU A 177 -16.86 -6.79 -2.92
N THR A 178 -17.41 -8.00 -2.81
CA THR A 178 -17.69 -8.65 -1.53
C THR A 178 -16.58 -9.60 -1.09
N LEU A 179 -15.64 -9.92 -1.99
CA LEU A 179 -14.56 -10.83 -1.68
C LEU A 179 -13.60 -10.25 -0.62
N PRO A 180 -13.14 -11.08 0.33
CA PRO A 180 -12.06 -10.69 1.24
C PRO A 180 -10.81 -10.20 0.50
N THR A 181 -10.15 -9.18 1.04
CA THR A 181 -8.94 -8.56 0.45
C THR A 181 -7.85 -9.56 0.10
N HIS A 182 -7.65 -10.62 0.90
CA HIS A 182 -6.63 -11.63 0.64
C HIS A 182 -6.98 -12.51 -0.57
N ILE A 183 -8.25 -12.81 -0.80
CA ILE A 183 -8.73 -13.54 -1.99
C ILE A 183 -8.55 -12.64 -3.21
N LEU A 184 -8.97 -11.37 -3.13
CA LEU A 184 -8.76 -10.40 -4.20
C LEU A 184 -7.27 -10.21 -4.55
N ALA A 185 -6.39 -10.20 -3.56
CA ALA A 185 -4.94 -10.14 -3.78
C ALA A 185 -4.42 -11.37 -4.52
N LYS A 186 -4.90 -12.57 -4.15
CA LYS A 186 -4.52 -13.82 -4.84
C LYS A 186 -5.03 -13.84 -6.28
N ILE A 187 -6.29 -13.46 -6.53
CA ILE A 187 -6.84 -13.33 -7.89
C ILE A 187 -6.01 -12.30 -8.69
N SER A 188 -5.75 -11.13 -8.11
CA SER A 188 -4.95 -10.08 -8.78
C SER A 188 -3.53 -10.52 -9.09
N SER A 189 -2.95 -11.46 -8.33
CA SER A 189 -1.61 -11.99 -8.59
C SER A 189 -1.54 -12.90 -9.82
N LEU A 190 -2.69 -13.43 -10.27
CA LEU A 190 -2.83 -14.25 -11.47
C LEU A 190 -3.20 -13.42 -12.71
N LEU A 191 -3.57 -12.16 -12.52
CA LEU A 191 -3.97 -11.26 -13.60
C LEU A 191 -2.79 -10.47 -14.16
N GLY A 192 -2.89 -10.06 -15.42
CA GLY A 192 -1.97 -9.11 -16.01
C GLY A 192 -2.04 -7.75 -15.31
N PHE A 193 -0.94 -6.97 -15.34
CA PHE A 193 -0.92 -5.67 -14.67
C PHE A 193 -1.98 -4.70 -15.22
N SER A 194 -2.28 -4.77 -16.53
CA SER A 194 -3.37 -4.02 -17.16
C SER A 194 -4.73 -4.35 -16.54
N ASP A 195 -5.01 -5.64 -16.36
CA ASP A 195 -6.29 -6.10 -15.82
C ASP A 195 -6.46 -5.72 -14.36
N VAL A 196 -5.37 -5.74 -13.57
CA VAL A 196 -5.41 -5.24 -12.18
C VAL A 196 -5.63 -3.72 -12.13
N LEU A 197 -5.11 -2.96 -13.10
CA LEU A 197 -5.41 -1.55 -13.23
C LEU A 197 -6.88 -1.31 -13.60
N HIS A 198 -7.45 -2.12 -14.50
CA HIS A 198 -8.87 -2.05 -14.85
C HIS A 198 -9.77 -2.47 -13.68
N LEU A 199 -9.43 -3.56 -12.97
CA LEU A 199 -10.14 -4.03 -11.78
C LEU A 199 -10.24 -2.91 -10.72
N LYS A 200 -9.16 -2.17 -10.53
CA LYS A 200 -9.13 -1.00 -9.64
C LYS A 200 -10.08 0.13 -10.07
N GLN A 201 -10.43 0.21 -11.35
CA GLN A 201 -11.30 1.25 -11.91
C GLN A 201 -12.78 0.85 -11.95
N VAL A 202 -13.10 -0.45 -11.81
CA VAL A 202 -14.48 -0.96 -11.88
C VAL A 202 -15.40 -0.28 -10.86
N SER A 203 -14.93 -0.05 -9.64
CA SER A 203 -15.74 0.61 -8.61
C SER A 203 -14.93 1.30 -7.53
N ARG A 204 -15.59 2.14 -6.73
CA ARG A 204 -14.98 2.81 -5.57
C ARG A 204 -14.42 1.79 -4.56
N ALA A 205 -15.15 0.71 -4.30
CA ALA A 205 -14.72 -0.33 -3.36
C ALA A 205 -13.41 -1.00 -3.82
N LEU A 206 -13.37 -1.44 -5.08
CA LEU A 206 -12.17 -2.03 -5.66
C LEU A 206 -11.04 -1.00 -5.79
N ASN A 207 -11.36 0.27 -6.06
CA ASN A 207 -10.36 1.32 -6.12
C ASN A 207 -9.59 1.50 -4.81
N ASP A 208 -10.26 1.26 -3.68
CA ASP A 208 -9.72 1.36 -2.33
C ASP A 208 -8.93 0.14 -1.88
N ILE A 209 -9.40 -1.04 -2.30
CA ILE A 209 -8.84 -2.31 -1.87
C ILE A 209 -7.69 -2.74 -2.77
N VAL A 210 -7.82 -2.57 -4.09
CA VAL A 210 -6.86 -3.06 -5.08
C VAL A 210 -5.57 -2.23 -5.04
N LYS A 211 -4.46 -2.93 -4.80
CA LYS A 211 -3.10 -2.35 -4.71
C LYS A 211 -2.21 -2.92 -5.82
N PRO A 212 -2.29 -2.42 -7.06
CA PRO A 212 -1.58 -2.99 -8.20
C PRO A 212 -0.07 -3.12 -7.94
N ASN A 213 0.54 -2.08 -7.37
CA ASN A 213 1.98 -2.04 -7.07
C ASN A 213 2.44 -2.96 -5.91
N GLN A 214 1.51 -3.63 -5.23
CA GLN A 214 1.83 -4.59 -4.16
C GLN A 214 1.41 -6.00 -4.54
N TRP A 215 0.33 -6.15 -5.31
CA TRP A 215 -0.28 -7.45 -5.60
C TRP A 215 0.20 -8.07 -6.90
N THR A 216 0.74 -7.26 -7.82
CA THR A 216 1.30 -7.79 -9.06
C THR A 216 2.82 -7.96 -8.95
N PRO A 217 3.37 -9.05 -9.49
CA PRO A 217 4.81 -9.28 -9.52
C PRO A 217 5.57 -8.11 -10.15
N LEU A 218 6.81 -7.88 -9.70
CA LEU A 218 7.60 -6.72 -10.11
C LEU A 218 7.93 -6.77 -11.61
N GLN A 219 8.28 -7.95 -12.12
CA GLN A 219 8.61 -8.15 -13.54
C GLN A 219 7.41 -7.85 -14.44
N THR A 220 6.21 -8.25 -14.06
CA THR A 220 4.98 -8.04 -14.84
C THR A 220 4.66 -6.55 -14.96
N ARG A 221 4.81 -5.81 -13.85
CA ARG A 221 4.63 -4.36 -13.84
C ARG A 221 5.65 -3.63 -14.69
N TYR A 222 6.91 -4.03 -14.56
CA TYR A 222 8.01 -3.45 -15.32
C TYR A 222 7.80 -3.66 -16.82
N ARG A 223 7.54 -4.91 -17.24
CA ARG A 223 7.29 -5.30 -18.62
C ARG A 223 6.13 -4.50 -19.21
N PHE A 224 4.99 -4.42 -18.52
CA PHE A 224 3.84 -3.62 -18.97
C PHE A 224 4.21 -2.15 -19.22
N VAL A 225 4.89 -1.49 -18.28
CA VAL A 225 5.22 -0.06 -18.41
C VAL A 225 6.26 0.17 -19.52
N ARG A 226 7.27 -0.70 -19.60
CA ARG A 226 8.29 -0.67 -20.64
C ARG A 226 7.63 -0.84 -22.01
N ASP A 227 6.91 -1.94 -22.22
CA ASP A 227 6.35 -2.30 -23.52
C ASP A 227 5.32 -1.27 -23.98
N LYS A 228 4.47 -0.79 -23.06
CA LYS A 228 3.53 0.29 -23.36
C LYS A 228 4.24 1.57 -23.78
N TRP A 229 5.26 1.99 -23.01
CA TRP A 229 5.99 3.20 -23.34
C TRP A 229 6.76 3.07 -24.64
N THR A 230 7.47 1.96 -24.86
CA THR A 230 8.19 1.67 -26.11
C THR A 230 7.26 1.73 -27.31
N LYS A 231 6.08 1.11 -27.22
CA LYS A 231 5.07 1.18 -28.30
C LYS A 231 4.55 2.61 -28.51
N ASP A 232 4.33 3.37 -27.44
CA ASP A 232 3.84 4.76 -27.52
C ASP A 232 4.87 5.73 -28.15
N VAL A 233 6.17 5.37 -28.20
CA VAL A 233 7.26 6.25 -28.68
C VAL A 233 8.05 5.69 -29.85
N GLN A 234 7.73 4.48 -30.34
CA GLN A 234 8.52 3.77 -31.36
C GLN A 234 8.71 4.58 -32.65
N ASP A 235 7.69 5.34 -33.05
CA ASP A 235 7.67 6.13 -34.28
C ASP A 235 7.83 7.65 -34.01
N LEU A 236 8.18 8.03 -32.79
CA LEU A 236 8.34 9.43 -32.40
C LEU A 236 9.81 9.81 -32.33
N ASP A 237 10.12 10.96 -32.92
CA ASP A 237 11.41 11.62 -32.67
C ASP A 237 11.57 11.93 -31.17
N ARG A 238 12.80 11.82 -30.66
CA ARG A 238 13.08 11.90 -29.23
C ARG A 238 12.66 13.23 -28.59
N ASP A 239 12.78 14.33 -29.31
CA ASP A 239 12.37 15.67 -28.89
C ASP A 239 10.85 15.79 -28.73
N LYS A 240 10.08 14.97 -29.46
CA LYS A 240 8.62 14.90 -29.41
C LYS A 240 8.09 14.03 -28.27
N ILE A 241 8.95 13.30 -27.55
CA ILE A 241 8.54 12.45 -26.42
C ILE A 241 8.10 13.33 -25.23
N GLN A 242 6.79 13.37 -25.00
CA GLN A 242 6.17 14.14 -23.91
C GLN A 242 5.95 13.32 -22.63
N LYS A 243 6.08 12.00 -22.69
CA LYS A 243 5.75 11.10 -21.57
C LYS A 243 6.87 10.10 -21.34
N PHE A 244 7.20 9.87 -20.08
CA PHE A 244 8.28 8.98 -19.66
C PHE A 244 7.79 7.99 -18.59
N PRO A 245 8.38 6.78 -18.53
CA PRO A 245 8.04 5.79 -17.53
C PRO A 245 8.76 6.09 -16.21
N CYS A 246 8.01 6.05 -15.11
CA CYS A 246 8.59 5.96 -13.77
C CYS A 246 8.58 4.50 -13.32
N TYR A 247 9.75 3.87 -13.30
CA TYR A 247 9.89 2.46 -12.93
C TYR A 247 9.80 2.21 -11.42
N MET A 248 9.84 3.27 -10.61
CA MET A 248 9.56 3.17 -9.17
C MET A 248 8.07 2.89 -8.90
N CYS A 249 7.18 3.74 -9.43
CA CYS A 249 5.74 3.62 -9.22
C CYS A 249 4.99 2.92 -10.35
N CYS A 250 5.72 2.48 -11.39
CA CYS A 250 5.20 1.79 -12.57
C CYS A 250 4.09 2.61 -13.28
N GLN A 251 4.37 3.90 -13.53
CA GLN A 251 3.44 4.81 -14.18
C GLN A 251 4.13 5.64 -15.25
N ILE A 252 3.47 5.79 -16.40
CA ILE A 252 3.87 6.73 -17.45
C ILE A 252 3.34 8.11 -17.07
N ARG A 253 4.22 9.12 -17.06
CA ARG A 253 3.91 10.48 -16.61
C ARG A 253 4.43 11.51 -17.62
N PRO A 254 3.84 12.71 -17.69
CA PRO A 254 4.38 13.81 -18.48
C PRO A 254 5.83 14.18 -18.09
N LYS A 255 6.61 14.69 -19.05
CA LYS A 255 8.03 15.05 -18.91
C LYS A 255 8.27 15.99 -17.72
N GLU A 256 7.39 16.95 -17.50
CA GLU A 256 7.48 17.94 -16.39
C GLU A 256 7.41 17.28 -14.99
N LYS A 257 6.92 16.03 -14.91
CA LYS A 257 6.88 15.26 -13.65
C LYS A 257 8.20 14.54 -13.35
N PHE A 258 9.25 14.70 -14.17
CA PHE A 258 10.57 14.13 -13.94
C PHE A 258 11.61 15.22 -13.64
N PRO A 259 12.60 14.95 -12.77
CA PRO A 259 13.77 15.82 -12.65
C PRO A 259 14.60 15.79 -13.94
N PRO A 260 15.15 16.92 -14.42
CA PRO A 260 15.97 16.96 -15.65
C PRO A 260 17.11 15.94 -15.62
N LYS A 261 17.84 15.84 -14.49
CA LYS A 261 18.91 14.86 -14.30
C LYS A 261 18.50 13.40 -14.54
N GLN A 262 17.24 13.03 -14.25
CA GLN A 262 16.75 11.68 -14.49
C GLN A 262 16.48 11.42 -15.97
N LEU A 263 16.01 12.42 -16.71
CA LEU A 263 15.77 12.33 -18.14
C LEU A 263 17.09 12.25 -18.91
N THR A 264 18.04 13.14 -18.60
CA THR A 264 19.38 13.12 -19.20
C THR A 264 20.12 11.81 -18.92
N MET A 265 19.99 11.25 -17.71
CA MET A 265 20.57 9.94 -17.38
C MET A 265 19.93 8.83 -18.23
N ALA A 266 18.61 8.83 -18.39
CA ALA A 266 17.92 7.85 -19.22
C ALA A 266 18.27 7.98 -20.71
N GLU A 267 18.55 9.20 -21.17
CA GLU A 267 18.96 9.51 -22.55
C GLU A 267 20.39 9.07 -22.84
N ASN A 268 21.31 9.33 -21.91
CA ASN A 268 22.75 9.08 -22.08
C ASN A 268 23.18 7.66 -21.69
N GLN A 269 22.39 6.96 -20.87
CA GLN A 269 22.73 5.64 -20.34
C GLN A 269 21.52 4.70 -20.44
N SER A 270 21.37 4.05 -21.59
CA SER A 270 20.28 3.09 -21.85
C SER A 270 20.23 1.97 -20.80
N GLU A 271 21.39 1.50 -20.35
CA GLU A 271 21.52 0.46 -19.31
C GLU A 271 20.95 0.85 -17.95
N THR A 272 20.88 2.15 -17.65
CA THR A 272 20.34 2.66 -16.38
C THR A 272 18.98 3.33 -16.53
N ALA A 273 18.39 3.34 -17.74
CA ALA A 273 17.08 3.92 -18.01
C ALA A 273 15.97 3.33 -17.12
N TRP A 274 16.09 2.07 -16.70
CA TRP A 274 15.17 1.45 -15.73
C TRP A 274 15.19 2.10 -14.32
N LYS A 275 16.18 2.93 -14.01
CA LYS A 275 16.27 3.71 -12.76
C LYS A 275 15.53 5.05 -12.83
N THR A 276 14.85 5.34 -13.94
CA THR A 276 14.11 6.60 -14.14
C THR A 276 12.94 6.75 -13.17
N ARG A 277 12.87 7.92 -12.53
CA ARG A 277 11.92 8.22 -11.43
C ARG A 277 11.27 9.59 -11.57
N CYS A 278 9.97 9.64 -11.32
CA CYS A 278 9.24 10.90 -11.24
C CYS A 278 9.60 11.68 -9.96
N LYS A 279 9.39 13.00 -9.98
CA LYS A 279 9.65 13.94 -8.86
C LYS A 279 9.04 13.47 -7.54
N SER A 280 7.81 12.93 -7.58
CA SER A 280 7.13 12.39 -6.39
C SER A 280 7.88 11.20 -5.78
N CYS A 281 8.33 10.23 -6.60
CA CYS A 281 9.11 9.11 -6.11
C CYS A 281 10.49 9.54 -5.58
N VAL A 282 11.16 10.47 -6.27
CA VAL A 282 12.44 11.03 -5.80
C VAL A 282 12.29 11.72 -4.45
N TRP A 283 11.26 12.54 -4.29
CA TRP A 283 10.97 13.20 -3.03
C TRP A 283 10.65 12.20 -1.90
N LEU A 284 9.84 11.17 -2.18
CA LEU A 284 9.56 10.11 -1.21
C LEU A 284 10.84 9.37 -0.77
N MET A 285 11.78 9.15 -1.69
CA MET A 285 13.09 8.56 -1.35
C MET A 285 13.97 9.50 -0.52
N GLY A 286 13.89 10.81 -0.77
CA GLY A 286 14.68 11.84 -0.10
C GLY A 286 14.21 12.16 1.32
N ARG A 287 12.96 11.84 1.68
CA ARG A 287 12.38 12.13 3.00
C ARG A 287 13.16 11.56 4.18
N SER A 288 13.73 10.37 4.03
CA SER A 288 14.48 9.70 5.10
C SER A 288 15.38 8.61 4.52
N SER A 289 16.51 8.35 5.17
CA SER A 289 17.32 7.16 4.92
C SER A 289 16.52 5.86 5.13
N LYS A 290 15.49 5.89 6.00
CA LYS A 290 14.56 4.79 6.27
C LYS A 290 13.30 4.81 5.39
N SER A 291 13.29 5.60 4.32
CA SER A 291 12.16 5.65 3.39
C SER A 291 11.91 4.27 2.78
N VAL A 292 10.69 3.76 2.87
CA VAL A 292 10.31 2.46 2.30
C VAL A 292 10.52 2.47 0.79
N THR A 293 10.17 3.56 0.11
CA THR A 293 10.44 3.74 -1.33
C THR A 293 11.94 3.66 -1.65
N ARG A 294 12.79 4.21 -0.78
CA ARG A 294 14.26 4.15 -0.95
C ARG A 294 14.80 2.74 -0.74
N ILE A 295 14.35 2.06 0.32
CA ILE A 295 14.74 0.68 0.63
C ILE A 295 14.27 -0.25 -0.50
N GLU A 296 13.01 -0.15 -0.90
CA GLU A 296 12.44 -0.92 -2.01
C GLU A 296 13.21 -0.69 -3.31
N HIS A 297 13.64 0.54 -3.60
CA HIS A 297 14.47 0.79 -4.78
C HIS A 297 15.81 0.07 -4.71
N ARG A 298 16.53 0.21 -3.60
CA ARG A 298 17.88 -0.33 -3.43
C ARG A 298 17.92 -1.85 -3.52
N ARG A 299 16.80 -2.49 -3.24
CA ARG A 299 16.62 -3.94 -3.38
C ARG A 299 16.34 -4.38 -4.80
N ARG A 300 16.22 -3.49 -5.78
CA ARG A 300 15.94 -3.83 -7.19
C ARG A 300 17.21 -3.83 -8.02
N GLU A 301 17.31 -4.80 -8.92
CA GLU A 301 18.36 -4.89 -9.92
C GLU A 301 17.79 -5.34 -11.26
N MET A 302 18.54 -5.10 -12.34
CA MET A 302 18.21 -5.62 -13.65
C MET A 302 18.71 -7.07 -13.73
N CYS A 303 17.87 -7.96 -14.24
CA CYS A 303 18.29 -9.32 -14.55
C CYS A 303 19.04 -9.33 -15.87
N GLU A 304 20.28 -9.83 -15.85
CA GLU A 304 21.16 -9.89 -17.02
C GLU A 304 20.62 -10.84 -18.10
N THR A 305 19.96 -11.93 -17.71
CA THR A 305 19.41 -12.92 -18.64
C THR A 305 18.20 -12.42 -19.42
N CYS A 306 17.21 -11.84 -18.73
CA CYS A 306 15.90 -11.53 -19.34
C CYS A 306 15.58 -10.03 -19.43
N GLY A 307 16.48 -9.15 -18.97
CA GLY A 307 16.28 -7.70 -18.97
C GLY A 307 15.05 -7.24 -18.18
N CYS A 308 14.57 -8.04 -17.22
CA CYS A 308 13.48 -7.65 -16.32
C CYS A 308 14.03 -7.21 -14.96
N ILE A 309 13.30 -6.34 -14.27
CA ILE A 309 13.65 -5.97 -12.89
C ILE A 309 13.32 -7.13 -11.94
N LYS A 310 14.29 -7.50 -11.10
CA LYS A 310 14.14 -8.44 -9.99
C LYS A 310 14.53 -7.81 -8.65
N TYR A 311 14.22 -8.52 -7.58
CA TYR A 311 14.79 -8.20 -6.27
C TYR A 311 16.17 -8.84 -6.14
N ALA A 312 17.12 -8.09 -5.59
CA ALA A 312 18.47 -8.56 -5.31
C ALA A 312 18.43 -9.85 -4.50
N ARG A 313 19.25 -10.83 -4.90
CA ARG A 313 19.32 -12.17 -4.30
C ARG A 313 18.01 -12.98 -4.33
N LYS A 314 17.06 -12.60 -5.18
CA LYS A 314 15.87 -13.41 -5.47
C LYS A 314 15.91 -13.91 -6.90
N THR A 315 15.28 -15.07 -7.12
CA THR A 315 15.02 -15.61 -8.46
C THR A 315 14.26 -14.60 -9.30
N CYS A 316 14.68 -14.41 -10.55
CA CYS A 316 14.01 -13.49 -11.45
C CYS A 316 12.67 -14.08 -11.90
N GLY A 317 11.56 -13.40 -11.63
CA GLY A 317 10.25 -13.84 -12.08
C GLY A 317 10.14 -13.93 -13.62
N GLY A 318 10.87 -13.06 -14.35
CA GLY A 318 10.91 -13.13 -15.81
C GLY A 318 11.64 -14.37 -16.33
N CYS A 319 12.73 -14.77 -15.67
CA CYS A 319 13.41 -16.03 -16.00
C CYS A 319 12.59 -17.25 -15.59
N LEU A 320 11.87 -17.18 -14.47
CA LEU A 320 10.97 -18.25 -14.05
C LEU A 320 9.88 -18.50 -15.10
N GLU A 321 9.28 -17.44 -15.66
CA GLU A 321 8.34 -17.54 -16.78
C GLU A 321 8.99 -18.22 -18.01
N LEU A 322 10.19 -17.80 -18.39
CA LEU A 322 10.93 -18.40 -19.51
C LEU A 322 11.28 -19.88 -19.26
N TYR A 323 11.62 -20.25 -18.03
CA TYR A 323 11.90 -21.63 -17.65
C TYR A 323 10.65 -22.50 -17.77
N ILE A 324 9.51 -22.02 -17.25
CA ILE A 324 8.22 -22.71 -17.38
C ILE A 324 7.83 -22.90 -18.85
N GLN A 325 8.18 -21.94 -19.71
CA GLN A 325 7.97 -22.01 -21.15
C GLN A 325 8.99 -22.89 -21.90
N GLY A 326 9.99 -23.44 -21.21
CA GLY A 326 11.07 -24.23 -21.82
C GLY A 326 12.10 -23.42 -22.60
N ALA A 327 12.07 -22.08 -22.51
CA ALA A 327 12.98 -21.20 -23.25
C ALA A 327 14.37 -21.08 -22.61
N ILE A 328 14.51 -21.39 -21.33
CA ILE A 328 15.79 -21.46 -20.62
C ILE A 328 15.84 -22.71 -19.74
N ASN A 329 17.05 -23.16 -19.38
CA ASN A 329 17.24 -24.31 -18.50
C ASN A 329 17.36 -23.90 -17.01
N HIS A 330 17.33 -24.89 -16.12
CA HIS A 330 17.46 -24.69 -14.67
C HIS A 330 18.77 -23.97 -14.28
N LYS A 331 19.88 -24.31 -14.93
CA LYS A 331 21.20 -23.71 -14.65
C LYS A 331 21.17 -22.20 -14.91
N THR A 332 20.54 -21.76 -16.01
CA THR A 332 20.35 -20.35 -16.34
C THR A 332 19.46 -19.62 -15.32
N LEU A 333 18.45 -20.29 -14.77
CA LEU A 333 17.55 -19.70 -13.77
C LEU A 333 18.24 -19.43 -12.42
N TYR A 334 19.22 -20.28 -12.04
CA TYR A 334 19.86 -20.29 -10.72
C TYR A 334 21.37 -19.98 -10.73
N GLN A 335 21.88 -19.30 -11.77
CA GLN A 335 23.33 -19.01 -11.92
C GLN A 335 24.00 -18.46 -10.65
N GLY A 336 23.32 -17.64 -9.85
CA GLY A 336 23.86 -17.07 -8.60
C GLY A 336 23.76 -17.95 -7.34
N GLU A 337 22.95 -19.02 -7.33
CA GLU A 337 22.91 -19.95 -6.18
C GLU A 337 24.01 -21.00 -6.25
N GLU A 338 24.41 -21.43 -7.46
CA GLU A 338 25.54 -22.34 -7.64
C GLU A 338 26.88 -21.63 -7.38
N GLU A 339 27.02 -20.36 -7.79
CA GLU A 339 28.21 -19.54 -7.46
C GLU A 339 28.30 -19.24 -5.96
N ALA A 340 27.19 -18.85 -5.31
CA ALA A 340 27.19 -18.64 -3.86
C ALA A 340 27.48 -19.93 -3.06
N LYS A 341 27.04 -21.10 -3.56
CA LYS A 341 27.41 -22.40 -2.98
C LYS A 341 28.88 -22.75 -3.25
N ARG A 342 29.44 -22.35 -4.39
CA ARG A 342 30.86 -22.56 -4.76
C ARG A 342 31.78 -21.66 -3.93
N ASP A 343 31.45 -20.38 -3.78
CA ASP A 343 32.14 -19.42 -2.91
C ASP A 343 32.09 -19.85 -1.43
N TYR A 344 30.96 -20.41 -0.97
CA TYR A 344 30.86 -20.93 0.40
C TYR A 344 31.72 -22.18 0.58
N LYS A 345 31.84 -23.03 -0.45
CA LYS A 345 32.69 -24.22 -0.45
C LYS A 345 34.17 -23.86 -0.51
N GLU A 346 34.56 -22.90 -1.36
CA GLU A 346 35.93 -22.40 -1.49
C GLU A 346 36.39 -21.66 -0.22
N ASN A 347 35.52 -20.87 0.42
CA ASN A 347 35.82 -20.29 1.73
C ASN A 347 35.94 -21.33 2.86
N LEU A 348 35.24 -22.46 2.77
CA LEU A 348 35.40 -23.58 3.70
C LEU A 348 36.72 -24.34 3.49
N TYR A 349 37.21 -24.45 2.25
CA TYR A 349 38.54 -24.99 1.96
C TYR A 349 39.66 -24.06 2.46
N LEU A 350 39.52 -22.74 2.30
CA LEU A 350 40.49 -21.76 2.82
C LEU A 350 40.55 -21.68 4.36
N ILE A 351 39.50 -22.12 5.07
CA ILE A 351 39.50 -22.22 6.54
C ILE A 351 40.05 -23.58 6.99
N GLY A 352 39.92 -24.64 6.19
CA GLY A 352 40.47 -25.97 6.47
C GLY A 352 42.01 -25.99 6.48
N ASP A 353 42.65 -25.24 5.58
CA ASP A 353 44.12 -25.20 5.47
C ASP A 353 44.81 -24.38 6.58
N VAL A 354 44.05 -23.68 7.42
CA VAL A 354 44.59 -22.93 8.58
C VAL A 354 44.67 -23.80 9.85
N PHE A 355 44.03 -24.97 9.87
CA PHE A 355 43.98 -25.85 11.05
C PHE A 355 44.82 -27.13 10.95
N ASP A 356 45.60 -27.31 9.87
CA ASP A 356 46.50 -28.46 9.67
C ASP A 356 48.00 -28.11 9.81
N GLN A 357 48.35 -27.11 10.64
CA GLN A 357 49.69 -27.03 11.23
C GLN A 357 49.64 -27.70 12.60
N LYS A 358 49.89 -29.02 12.62
CA LYS A 358 50.16 -29.77 13.84
C LYS A 358 51.49 -29.31 14.42
N ASP A 359 51.43 -28.79 15.64
CA ASP A 359 52.58 -28.65 16.53
C ASP A 359 53.22 -30.03 16.76
N GLU A 360 54.52 -30.14 16.47
CA GLU A 360 55.34 -31.24 16.96
C GLU A 360 55.60 -31.06 18.48
N PRO A 361 55.60 -32.13 19.28
CA PRO A 361 55.83 -32.02 20.72
C PRO A 361 57.34 -31.85 21.00
N GLU A 362 57.70 -30.79 21.74
CA GLU A 362 59.00 -30.67 22.39
C GLU A 362 59.03 -31.51 23.67
N ASP A 363 60.08 -32.33 23.79
CA ASP A 363 60.42 -33.14 24.96
C ASP A 363 60.67 -32.28 26.23
N GLY A 364 60.18 -32.78 27.36
CA GLY A 364 60.44 -32.27 28.71
C GLY A 364 59.74 -33.07 29.80
#